data_AF-A0A3M2G284-F1
#
_entry.id   AF-A0A3M2G284-F1
#
_cell.length_a   1.000
_cell.length_b   1.000
_cell.length_c   1.000
_cell.angle_alpha   90.00
_cell.angle_beta   90.00
_cell.angle_gamma   90.00
#
_symmetry.space_group_name_H-M   'P 1'
#
loop_
_entity.id
_entity.type
_entity.pdbx_description
1 polymer ?
#
loop_
_entity_poly.entity_id
_entity_poly.type
_entity_poly.pdbx_seq_one_letter_code
_entity_poly.pdbx_strand_id
1 'polypeptide(L)'
;MSEQKTPVTAEQIEQAILELEQHDRKYGEFWVDARKISQMFKDAGHLLREDRERLWDKFSNLCEETRTEHEELMQIRQLGSFQQREKIETKIHEAVAKLNSAENGADIRGAKDLLNEALKWLTEGVPVEHEGDHVRMFKEDKDVCWKQWRDVNDLWKMRREEMWNQTFEDANRRATAIREQAETEDPYAVLNTIKQIQSEFKTLYLGRAQREKLRKTLNAAWDRANERIDQIRSDRQRRDKVWKQRQMEHIDRWQALIAKNKDVIYRLEQQIIELEKDIETAWSDNFVERAQNWIQEKRNKIEDIQKTNAGLEEKIARVIREAEEDNQTPVADETAPESSADDVERGESPAVEPQRDDTAPEESSAD
;
A
#
# COMPACT_ATOMS: atom_id res chain seq x y z
N MET A 1 85.16 -29.45 10.22
CA MET A 1 84.74 -30.85 10.31
C MET A 1 83.84 -31.11 9.12
N SER A 2 84.32 -31.81 8.10
CA SER A 2 83.47 -32.22 6.98
C SER A 2 82.60 -33.36 7.47
N GLU A 3 81.30 -33.12 7.64
CA GLU A 3 80.33 -34.19 7.84
C GLU A 3 80.48 -35.17 6.68
N GLN A 4 80.93 -36.39 7.00
CA GLN A 4 80.94 -37.48 6.04
C GLN A 4 79.48 -37.80 5.72
N LYS A 5 78.97 -37.27 4.61
CA LYS A 5 77.67 -37.65 4.06
C LYS A 5 77.70 -39.16 3.83
N THR A 6 76.90 -39.90 4.59
CA THR A 6 76.71 -41.33 4.37
C THR A 6 76.19 -41.54 2.95
N PRO A 7 76.79 -42.45 2.16
CA PRO A 7 76.37 -42.70 0.79
C PRO A 7 74.94 -43.25 0.79
N VAL A 8 74.11 -42.72 -0.11
CA VAL A 8 72.72 -43.18 -0.30
C VAL A 8 72.75 -44.60 -0.86
N THR A 9 72.06 -45.54 -0.21
CA THR A 9 71.99 -46.94 -0.64
C THR A 9 70.75 -47.22 -1.49
N ALA A 10 70.77 -48.33 -2.26
CA ALA A 10 69.62 -48.79 -3.04
C ALA A 10 68.38 -49.01 -2.16
N GLU A 11 68.59 -49.62 -0.99
CA GLU A 11 67.53 -49.89 0.00
C GLU A 11 66.87 -48.59 0.51
N GLN A 12 67.64 -47.52 0.70
CA GLN A 12 67.09 -46.22 1.12
C GLN A 12 66.21 -45.60 0.04
N ILE A 13 66.59 -45.73 -1.23
CA ILE A 13 65.78 -45.24 -2.36
C ILE A 13 64.52 -46.08 -2.51
N GLU A 14 64.63 -47.40 -2.41
CA GLU A 14 63.50 -48.33 -2.51
C GLU A 14 62.48 -48.09 -1.38
N GLN A 15 62.97 -47.90 -0.15
CA GLN A 15 62.14 -47.55 0.99
C GLN A 15 61.43 -46.20 0.79
N ALA A 16 62.13 -45.18 0.28
CA ALA A 16 61.53 -43.89 -0.01
C ALA A 16 60.47 -43.96 -1.11
N ILE A 17 60.65 -44.81 -2.14
CA ILE A 17 59.64 -45.06 -3.16
C ILE A 17 58.41 -45.75 -2.56
N LEU A 18 58.59 -46.73 -1.66
CA LEU A 18 57.49 -47.40 -0.95
C LEU A 18 56.73 -46.44 -0.03
N GLU A 19 57.41 -45.50 0.62
CA GLU A 19 56.79 -44.45 1.42
C GLU A 19 56.02 -43.47 0.54
N LEU A 20 56.55 -43.13 -0.65
CA LEU A 20 55.87 -42.27 -1.61
C LEU A 20 54.56 -42.89 -2.12
N GLU A 21 54.55 -44.21 -2.34
CA GLU A 21 53.37 -44.98 -2.76
C GLU A 21 52.23 -44.94 -1.72
N GLN A 22 52.55 -44.67 -0.45
CA GLN A 22 51.56 -44.56 0.64
C GLN A 22 50.92 -43.17 0.76
N HIS A 23 51.27 -42.19 -0.08
CA HIS A 23 50.64 -40.89 -0.02
C HIS A 23 49.18 -40.97 -0.51
N ASP A 24 48.23 -40.95 0.44
CA ASP A 24 46.79 -40.85 0.18
C ASP A 24 46.42 -39.53 -0.51
N ARG A 25 46.54 -39.45 -1.84
CA ARG A 25 46.04 -38.36 -2.71
C ARG A 25 46.43 -36.93 -2.31
N LYS A 26 47.46 -36.78 -1.48
CA LYS A 26 48.05 -35.49 -1.11
C LYS A 26 49.08 -35.10 -2.16
N TYR A 27 48.62 -34.79 -3.37
CA TYR A 27 49.48 -34.50 -4.53
C TYR A 27 50.57 -33.46 -4.24
N GLY A 28 50.27 -32.43 -3.42
CA GLY A 28 51.27 -31.44 -3.01
C GLY A 28 52.45 -32.02 -2.23
N GLU A 29 52.17 -32.91 -1.27
CA GLU A 29 53.20 -33.59 -0.47
C GLU A 29 53.93 -34.64 -1.32
N PHE A 30 53.18 -35.41 -2.11
CA PHE A 30 53.74 -36.38 -3.07
C PHE A 30 54.81 -35.74 -3.97
N TRP A 31 54.52 -34.59 -4.60
CA TRP A 31 55.49 -33.93 -5.48
C TRP A 31 56.66 -33.28 -4.75
N VAL A 32 56.57 -33.04 -3.44
CA VAL A 32 57.71 -32.63 -2.60
C VAL A 32 58.63 -33.84 -2.36
N ASP A 33 58.07 -34.99 -2.03
CA ASP A 33 58.84 -36.20 -1.72
C ASP A 33 59.41 -36.88 -2.97
N ALA A 34 58.67 -36.85 -4.10
CA ALA A 34 59.18 -37.25 -5.41
C ALA A 34 60.42 -36.44 -5.83
N ARG A 35 60.47 -35.14 -5.49
CA ARG A 35 61.66 -34.29 -5.72
C ARG A 35 62.84 -34.71 -4.85
N LYS A 36 62.61 -35.16 -3.61
CA LYS A 36 63.67 -35.69 -2.72
C LYS A 36 64.24 -36.99 -3.27
N ILE A 37 63.39 -37.92 -3.70
CA ILE A 37 63.82 -39.19 -4.31
C ILE A 37 64.63 -38.94 -5.59
N SER A 38 64.17 -38.00 -6.43
CA SER A 38 64.94 -37.57 -7.62
C SER A 38 66.33 -37.04 -7.25
N GLN A 39 66.47 -36.36 -6.12
CA GLN A 39 67.77 -35.90 -5.61
C GLN A 39 68.62 -37.06 -5.07
N MET A 40 68.01 -38.06 -4.41
CA MET A 40 68.70 -39.27 -3.95
C MET A 40 69.33 -40.05 -5.11
N PHE A 41 68.66 -40.17 -6.26
CA PHE A 41 69.24 -40.77 -7.48
C PHE A 41 70.44 -39.99 -8.06
N LYS A 42 70.50 -38.67 -7.83
CA LYS A 42 71.64 -37.83 -8.25
C LYS A 42 72.82 -37.99 -7.29
N ASP A 43 72.54 -38.07 -5.99
CA ASP A 43 73.55 -38.18 -4.94
C ASP A 43 74.13 -39.61 -4.83
N ALA A 44 73.38 -40.62 -5.28
CA ALA A 44 73.81 -42.02 -5.31
C ALA A 44 74.72 -42.31 -6.53
N GLY A 45 76.00 -41.96 -6.39
CA GLY A 45 77.02 -42.12 -7.44
C GLY A 45 77.50 -43.56 -7.70
N HIS A 46 77.17 -44.54 -6.85
CA HIS A 46 77.72 -45.90 -6.88
C HIS A 46 76.67 -47.03 -6.91
N LEU A 47 75.45 -46.75 -7.36
CA LEU A 47 74.44 -47.79 -7.59
C LEU A 47 74.86 -48.70 -8.75
N LEU A 48 74.60 -50.01 -8.61
CA LEU A 48 74.65 -50.93 -9.74
C LEU A 48 73.67 -50.45 -10.82
N ARG A 49 74.07 -50.54 -12.08
CA ARG A 49 73.28 -50.05 -13.20
C ARG A 49 71.89 -50.69 -13.25
N GLU A 50 71.82 -51.99 -13.01
CA GLU A 50 70.58 -52.78 -13.02
C GLU A 50 69.61 -52.31 -11.93
N ASP A 51 70.09 -52.10 -10.70
CA ASP A 51 69.27 -51.59 -9.59
C ASP A 51 68.82 -50.15 -9.83
N ARG A 52 69.70 -49.32 -10.40
CA ARG A 52 69.39 -47.93 -10.75
C ARG A 52 68.27 -47.88 -11.79
N GLU A 53 68.38 -48.65 -12.87
CA GLU A 53 67.36 -48.73 -13.93
C GLU A 53 66.03 -49.25 -13.34
N ARG A 54 66.06 -50.37 -12.60
CA ARG A 54 64.87 -50.96 -11.96
C ARG A 54 64.14 -49.98 -11.02
N LEU A 55 64.86 -49.34 -10.11
CA LEU A 55 64.28 -48.40 -9.14
C LEU A 55 63.80 -47.12 -9.82
N TRP A 56 64.53 -46.65 -10.84
CA TRP A 56 64.13 -45.47 -11.60
C TRP A 56 62.87 -45.71 -12.41
N ASP A 57 62.72 -46.88 -13.03
CA ASP A 57 61.51 -47.27 -13.76
C ASP A 57 60.32 -47.35 -12.80
N LYS A 58 60.49 -47.99 -11.64
CA LYS A 58 59.44 -48.04 -10.60
C LYS A 58 59.02 -46.63 -10.15
N PHE A 59 59.99 -45.76 -9.87
CA PHE A 59 59.73 -44.38 -9.47
C PHE A 59 59.05 -43.54 -10.58
N SER A 60 59.51 -43.70 -11.83
CA SER A 60 58.97 -42.97 -12.97
C SER A 60 57.52 -43.38 -13.27
N ASN A 61 57.24 -44.68 -13.25
CA ASN A 61 55.87 -45.20 -13.43
C ASN A 61 54.93 -44.66 -12.34
N LEU A 62 55.35 -44.70 -11.06
CA LEU A 62 54.56 -44.13 -9.96
C LEU A 62 54.28 -42.63 -10.14
N CYS A 63 55.26 -41.86 -10.63
CA CYS A 63 55.07 -40.45 -10.94
C CYS A 63 54.10 -40.22 -12.11
N GLU A 64 54.14 -41.05 -13.15
CA GLU A 64 53.23 -40.97 -14.30
C GLU A 64 51.81 -41.37 -13.93
N GLU A 65 51.62 -42.45 -13.16
CA GLU A 65 50.33 -42.87 -12.62
C GLU A 65 49.70 -41.77 -11.75
N THR A 66 50.49 -41.22 -10.82
CA THR A 66 50.02 -40.15 -9.93
C THR A 66 49.70 -38.86 -10.69
N ARG A 67 50.48 -38.52 -11.73
CA ARG A 67 50.16 -37.39 -12.61
C ARG A 67 48.86 -37.62 -13.36
N THR A 68 48.66 -38.81 -13.90
CA THR A 68 47.44 -39.18 -14.65
C THR A 68 46.22 -39.12 -13.73
N GLU A 69 46.28 -39.72 -12.53
CA GLU A 69 45.18 -39.64 -11.55
C GLU A 69 44.90 -38.19 -11.14
N HIS A 70 45.94 -37.37 -10.93
CA HIS A 70 45.78 -35.96 -10.61
C HIS A 70 45.10 -35.17 -11.74
N GLU A 71 45.50 -35.40 -12.99
CA GLU A 71 44.90 -34.79 -14.18
C GLU A 71 43.43 -35.21 -14.35
N GLU A 72 43.12 -36.49 -14.17
CA GLU A 72 41.75 -37.01 -14.20
C GLU A 72 40.87 -36.38 -13.12
N LEU A 73 41.35 -36.28 -11.87
CA LEU A 73 40.62 -35.61 -10.79
C LEU A 73 40.42 -34.12 -11.06
N MET A 74 41.42 -33.44 -11.65
CA MET A 74 41.30 -32.04 -12.04
C MET A 74 40.26 -31.85 -13.16
N GLN A 75 40.20 -32.77 -14.14
CA GLN A 75 39.18 -32.75 -15.18
C GLN A 75 37.77 -33.00 -14.60
N ILE A 76 37.62 -33.98 -13.70
CA ILE A 76 36.34 -34.23 -13.00
C ILE A 76 35.92 -32.99 -12.21
N ARG A 77 36.86 -32.33 -11.53
CA ARG A 77 36.59 -31.09 -10.78
C ARG A 77 36.22 -29.93 -11.71
N GLN A 78 36.86 -29.80 -12.87
CA GLN A 78 36.50 -28.80 -13.88
C GLN A 78 35.11 -29.04 -14.43
N LEU A 79 34.77 -30.29 -14.75
CA LEU A 79 33.43 -30.65 -15.21
C LEU A 79 32.37 -30.35 -14.15
N GLY A 80 32.61 -30.72 -12.88
CA GLY A 80 31.69 -30.41 -11.79
C GLY A 80 31.54 -28.91 -11.52
N SER A 81 32.63 -28.14 -11.63
CA SER A 81 32.58 -26.66 -11.56
C SER A 81 31.71 -26.07 -12.68
N PHE A 82 31.91 -26.55 -13.92
CA PHE A 82 31.13 -26.13 -15.07
C PHE A 82 29.64 -26.45 -14.91
N GLN A 83 29.31 -27.65 -14.45
CA GLN A 83 27.91 -28.07 -14.21
C GLN A 83 27.24 -27.22 -13.11
N GLN A 84 27.96 -26.90 -12.03
CA GLN A 84 27.43 -26.00 -11.00
C GLN A 84 27.19 -24.60 -11.53
N ARG A 85 28.13 -24.09 -12.31
CA ARG A 85 27.98 -22.80 -13.00
C ARG A 85 26.74 -22.80 -13.90
N GLU A 86 26.58 -23.80 -14.76
CA GLU A 86 25.44 -23.92 -15.68
C GLU A 86 24.09 -23.89 -14.95
N LYS A 87 23.98 -24.59 -13.81
CA LYS A 87 22.77 -24.57 -12.98
C LYS A 87 22.47 -23.16 -12.44
N ILE A 88 23.48 -22.45 -11.96
CA ILE A 88 23.33 -21.06 -11.48
C ILE A 88 22.97 -20.11 -12.63
N GLU A 89 23.68 -20.21 -13.76
CA GLU A 89 23.41 -19.41 -14.95
C GLU A 89 21.97 -19.64 -15.46
N THR A 90 21.48 -20.88 -15.42
CA THR A 90 20.08 -21.20 -15.79
C THR A 90 19.08 -20.44 -14.91
N LYS A 91 19.27 -20.44 -13.58
CA LYS A 91 18.40 -19.67 -12.66
C LYS A 91 18.47 -18.16 -12.91
N ILE A 92 19.65 -17.64 -13.21
CA ILE A 92 19.84 -16.22 -13.56
C ILE A 92 19.11 -15.92 -14.88
N HIS A 93 19.22 -16.77 -15.90
CA HIS A 93 18.52 -16.60 -17.18
C HIS A 93 17.00 -16.70 -17.02
N GLU A 94 16.48 -17.61 -16.20
CA GLU A 94 15.06 -17.68 -15.86
C GLU A 94 14.58 -16.38 -15.20
N ALA A 95 15.37 -15.80 -14.30
CA ALA A 95 15.07 -14.50 -13.69
C ALA A 95 15.03 -13.38 -14.73
N VAL A 96 15.99 -13.35 -15.67
CA VAL A 96 16.01 -12.38 -16.78
C VAL A 96 14.78 -12.53 -17.68
N ALA A 97 14.44 -13.76 -18.08
CA ALA A 97 13.28 -14.02 -18.91
C ALA A 97 12.00 -13.51 -18.22
N LYS A 98 11.85 -13.81 -16.92
CA LYS A 98 10.71 -13.37 -16.11
C LYS A 98 10.65 -11.85 -15.91
N LEU A 99 11.81 -11.18 -15.79
CA LEU A 99 11.88 -9.71 -15.75
C LEU A 99 11.43 -9.07 -17.06
N ASN A 100 11.87 -9.64 -18.19
CA ASN A 100 11.54 -9.13 -19.51
C ASN A 100 10.05 -9.32 -19.87
N SER A 101 9.43 -10.39 -19.38
CA SER A 101 8.00 -10.65 -19.55
C SER A 101 7.13 -10.12 -18.40
N ALA A 102 7.69 -9.36 -17.46
CA ALA A 102 6.96 -8.92 -16.28
C ALA A 102 5.91 -7.87 -16.64
N GLU A 103 4.65 -8.20 -16.38
CA GLU A 103 3.50 -7.30 -16.56
C GLU A 103 3.00 -6.76 -15.22
N ASN A 104 3.27 -7.48 -14.13
CA ASN A 104 2.76 -7.13 -12.81
C ASN A 104 3.83 -7.29 -11.71
N GLY A 105 3.51 -6.77 -10.52
CA GLY A 105 4.41 -6.84 -9.37
C GLY A 105 4.69 -8.26 -8.85
N ALA A 106 3.84 -9.24 -9.15
CA ALA A 106 4.09 -10.64 -8.77
C ALA A 106 5.20 -11.25 -9.63
N ASP A 107 5.28 -10.90 -10.91
CA ASP A 107 6.36 -11.36 -11.80
C ASP A 107 7.72 -10.84 -11.34
N ILE A 108 7.80 -9.55 -11.00
CA ILE A 108 9.00 -8.90 -10.46
C ILE A 108 9.44 -9.53 -9.13
N ARG A 109 8.50 -9.90 -8.25
CA ARG A 109 8.81 -10.65 -7.02
C ARG A 109 9.33 -12.04 -7.34
N GLY A 110 8.67 -12.77 -8.23
CA GLY A 110 9.11 -14.10 -8.63
C GLY A 110 10.49 -14.12 -9.29
N ALA A 111 10.86 -13.07 -10.03
CA ALA A 111 12.23 -12.92 -10.54
C ALA A 111 13.25 -12.70 -9.40
N LYS A 112 12.88 -11.95 -8.36
CA LYS A 112 13.73 -11.76 -7.18
C LYS A 112 13.93 -13.05 -6.40
N ASP A 113 12.90 -13.87 -6.30
CA ASP A 113 12.99 -15.18 -5.63
C ASP A 113 14.01 -16.09 -6.35
N LEU A 114 13.97 -16.14 -7.68
CA LEU A 114 14.97 -16.86 -8.49
C LEU A 114 16.40 -16.31 -8.29
N LEU A 115 16.55 -14.98 -8.24
CA LEU A 115 17.85 -14.35 -7.96
C LEU A 115 18.35 -14.68 -6.54
N ASN A 116 17.48 -14.74 -5.55
CA ASN A 116 17.85 -15.10 -4.19
C ASN A 116 18.21 -16.59 -4.07
N GLU A 117 17.55 -17.46 -4.83
CA GLU A 117 17.92 -18.88 -4.95
C GLU A 117 19.31 -19.03 -5.58
N ALA A 118 19.57 -18.32 -6.69
CA ALA A 118 20.89 -18.29 -7.32
C ALA A 118 21.98 -17.75 -6.38
N LEU A 119 21.67 -16.70 -5.59
CA LEU A 119 22.57 -16.17 -4.56
C LEU A 119 22.88 -17.20 -3.48
N LYS A 120 21.87 -17.95 -3.03
CA LYS A 120 22.05 -19.04 -2.08
C LYS A 120 22.99 -20.09 -2.65
N TRP A 121 22.81 -20.48 -3.92
CA TRP A 121 23.70 -21.44 -4.58
C TRP A 121 25.13 -20.91 -4.78
N LEU A 122 25.30 -19.61 -5.00
CA LEU A 122 26.63 -18.98 -5.11
C LEU A 122 27.40 -18.95 -3.78
N THR A 123 26.67 -18.87 -2.67
CA THR A 123 27.25 -18.73 -1.32
C THR A 123 27.45 -20.09 -0.65
N GLU A 124 26.42 -20.93 -0.63
CA GLU A 124 26.38 -22.23 0.05
C GLU A 124 26.78 -23.40 -0.87
N GLY A 125 26.77 -23.19 -2.19
CA GLY A 125 26.92 -24.25 -3.19
C GLY A 125 25.57 -24.74 -3.71
N VAL A 126 25.60 -25.39 -4.88
CA VAL A 126 24.39 -25.99 -5.46
C VAL A 126 24.01 -27.24 -4.67
N PRO A 127 22.72 -27.44 -4.33
CA PRO A 127 22.26 -28.67 -3.70
C PRO A 127 22.69 -29.89 -4.51
N VAL A 128 23.31 -30.84 -3.82
CA VAL A 128 23.82 -32.06 -4.42
C VAL A 128 22.71 -33.10 -4.45
N GLU A 129 22.46 -33.66 -5.63
CA GLU A 129 21.42 -34.69 -5.80
C GLU A 129 21.95 -36.07 -5.38
N HIS A 130 23.26 -36.34 -5.49
CA HIS A 130 23.87 -37.67 -5.27
C HIS A 130 25.12 -37.56 -4.38
N GLU A 131 25.28 -38.44 -3.39
CA GLU A 131 26.47 -38.51 -2.53
C GLU A 131 27.74 -38.72 -3.38
N GLY A 132 28.49 -37.65 -3.65
CA GLY A 132 29.68 -37.65 -4.52
C GLY A 132 29.86 -36.36 -5.31
N ASP A 133 28.79 -35.61 -5.55
CA ASP A 133 28.76 -34.41 -6.41
C ASP A 133 29.18 -33.11 -5.68
N HIS A 134 29.82 -33.21 -4.52
CA HIS A 134 30.34 -32.06 -3.77
C HIS A 134 31.62 -31.49 -4.41
N VAL A 135 31.53 -31.09 -5.68
CA VAL A 135 32.60 -30.39 -6.38
C VAL A 135 32.49 -28.91 -6.07
N ARG A 136 33.45 -28.32 -5.36
CA ARG A 136 33.44 -26.85 -5.16
C ARG A 136 33.81 -26.16 -6.47
N MET A 137 32.93 -25.29 -6.95
CA MET A 137 33.17 -24.41 -8.11
C MET A 137 34.49 -23.65 -8.00
N PHE A 138 35.20 -23.54 -9.12
CA PHE A 138 36.42 -22.74 -9.25
C PHE A 138 36.13 -21.25 -9.06
N LYS A 139 37.17 -20.49 -8.72
CA LYS A 139 37.02 -19.06 -8.45
C LYS A 139 36.58 -18.30 -9.69
N GLU A 140 37.14 -18.65 -10.84
CA GLU A 140 36.89 -18.03 -12.13
C GLU A 140 35.40 -18.17 -12.53
N ASP A 141 34.85 -19.38 -12.40
CA ASP A 141 33.43 -19.63 -12.67
C ASP A 141 32.53 -18.91 -11.68
N LYS A 142 32.91 -18.91 -10.39
CA LYS A 142 32.19 -18.20 -9.34
C LYS A 142 32.13 -16.69 -9.62
N ASP A 143 33.23 -16.09 -10.05
CA ASP A 143 33.32 -14.67 -10.37
C ASP A 143 32.43 -14.29 -11.57
N VAL A 144 32.33 -15.16 -12.59
CA VAL A 144 31.42 -14.98 -13.73
C VAL A 144 29.97 -14.96 -13.28
N CYS A 145 29.55 -15.97 -12.51
CA CYS A 145 28.18 -16.04 -11.99
C CYS A 145 27.85 -14.86 -11.08
N TRP A 146 28.80 -14.41 -10.25
CA TRP A 146 28.63 -13.22 -9.40
C TRP A 146 28.44 -11.94 -10.20
N LYS A 147 29.19 -11.79 -11.29
CA LYS A 147 29.03 -10.64 -12.18
C LYS A 147 27.64 -10.65 -12.82
N GLN A 148 27.24 -11.77 -13.42
CA GLN A 148 25.92 -11.91 -14.04
C GLN A 148 24.79 -11.67 -13.03
N TRP A 149 24.90 -12.25 -11.83
CA TRP A 149 23.92 -12.04 -10.78
C TRP A 149 23.78 -10.57 -10.38
N ARG A 150 24.89 -9.84 -10.24
CA ARG A 150 24.88 -8.40 -9.95
C ARG A 150 24.20 -7.61 -11.06
N ASP A 151 24.58 -7.85 -12.31
CA ASP A 151 24.03 -7.18 -13.48
C ASP A 151 22.50 -7.38 -13.56
N VAL A 152 22.01 -8.60 -13.33
CA VAL A 152 20.57 -8.90 -13.36
C VAL A 152 19.85 -8.37 -12.11
N ASN A 153 20.50 -8.35 -10.96
CA ASN A 153 19.92 -7.77 -9.75
C ASN A 153 19.78 -6.23 -9.86
N ASP A 154 20.69 -5.55 -10.54
CA ASP A 154 20.56 -4.12 -10.84
C ASP A 154 19.46 -3.88 -11.90
N LEU A 155 19.36 -4.73 -12.93
CA LEU A 155 18.23 -4.70 -13.86
C LEU A 155 16.89 -4.88 -13.13
N TRP A 156 16.82 -5.80 -12.16
CA TRP A 156 15.63 -6.00 -11.33
C TRP A 156 15.26 -4.72 -10.55
N LYS A 157 16.23 -4.03 -9.94
CA LYS A 157 15.97 -2.77 -9.21
C LYS A 157 15.37 -1.72 -10.15
N MET A 158 15.96 -1.56 -11.34
CA MET A 158 15.48 -0.62 -12.35
C MET A 158 14.06 -0.95 -12.80
N ARG A 159 13.79 -2.22 -13.16
CA ARG A 159 12.46 -2.65 -13.62
C ARG A 159 11.40 -2.51 -12.53
N ARG A 160 11.76 -2.81 -11.28
CA ARG A 160 10.89 -2.60 -10.12
C ARG A 160 10.50 -1.14 -9.97
N GLU A 161 11.47 -0.24 -10.06
CA GLU A 161 11.23 1.20 -9.95
C GLU A 161 10.37 1.72 -11.11
N GLU A 162 10.62 1.26 -12.34
CA GLU A 162 9.80 1.58 -13.50
C GLU A 162 8.34 1.17 -13.30
N MET A 163 8.09 -0.08 -12.86
CA MET A 163 6.75 -0.59 -12.57
C MET A 163 6.05 0.21 -11.48
N TRP A 164 6.77 0.58 -10.43
CA TRP A 164 6.26 1.45 -9.38
C TRP A 164 5.87 2.82 -9.92
N ASN A 165 6.71 3.44 -10.74
CA ASN A 165 6.46 4.76 -11.30
C ASN A 165 5.25 4.76 -12.24
N GLN A 166 5.14 3.78 -13.14
CA GLN A 166 3.98 3.64 -14.03
C GLN A 166 2.68 3.46 -13.24
N THR A 167 2.67 2.51 -12.29
CA THR A 167 1.49 2.26 -11.44
C THR A 167 1.13 3.49 -10.60
N PHE A 168 2.14 4.21 -10.11
CA PHE A 168 1.96 5.43 -9.35
C PHE A 168 1.39 6.57 -10.20
N GLU A 169 1.87 6.77 -11.43
CA GLU A 169 1.36 7.81 -12.33
C GLU A 169 -0.13 7.59 -12.64
N ASP A 170 -0.52 6.35 -12.94
CA ASP A 170 -1.92 6.01 -13.18
C ASP A 170 -2.80 6.24 -11.95
N ALA A 171 -2.35 5.77 -10.79
CA ALA A 171 -3.04 6.00 -9.53
C ALA A 171 -3.13 7.49 -9.18
N ASN A 172 -2.06 8.25 -9.40
CA ASN A 172 -1.98 9.66 -9.08
C ASN A 172 -2.86 10.50 -10.01
N ARG A 173 -2.97 10.15 -11.30
CA ARG A 173 -3.92 10.77 -12.22
C ARG A 173 -5.36 10.60 -11.72
N ARG A 174 -5.74 9.39 -11.32
CA ARG A 174 -7.07 9.10 -10.76
C ARG A 174 -7.33 9.86 -9.45
N ALA A 175 -6.36 9.86 -8.52
CA ALA A 175 -6.47 10.58 -7.26
C ALA A 175 -6.58 12.10 -7.46
N THR A 176 -5.86 12.66 -8.43
CA THR A 176 -5.94 14.09 -8.76
C THR A 176 -7.27 14.45 -9.39
N ALA A 177 -7.81 13.61 -10.29
CA ALA A 177 -9.12 13.79 -10.89
C ALA A 177 -10.23 13.82 -9.81
N ILE A 178 -10.22 12.88 -8.85
CA ILE A 178 -11.16 12.92 -7.72
C ILE A 178 -11.05 14.23 -6.94
N ARG A 179 -9.83 14.73 -6.72
CA ARG A 179 -9.63 15.98 -6.00
C ARG A 179 -10.32 17.15 -6.71
N GLU A 180 -10.28 17.18 -8.03
CA GLU A 180 -11.01 18.17 -8.84
C GLU A 180 -12.52 17.95 -8.77
N GLN A 181 -12.99 16.70 -8.84
CA GLN A 181 -14.41 16.36 -8.68
C GLN A 181 -14.96 16.76 -7.30
N ALA A 182 -14.15 16.68 -6.25
CA ALA A 182 -14.53 17.12 -4.91
C ALA A 182 -14.95 18.60 -4.87
N GLU A 183 -14.47 19.44 -5.80
CA GLU A 183 -14.83 20.85 -5.87
C GLU A 183 -16.15 21.12 -6.60
N THR A 184 -16.52 20.27 -7.57
CA THR A 184 -17.61 20.54 -8.51
C THR A 184 -18.80 19.61 -8.34
N GLU A 185 -18.56 18.31 -8.16
CA GLU A 185 -19.58 17.26 -8.17
C GLU A 185 -20.31 17.12 -6.83
N ASP A 186 -21.22 16.15 -6.72
CA ASP A 186 -21.89 15.82 -5.47
C ASP A 186 -20.89 15.23 -4.46
N PRO A 187 -20.72 15.83 -3.26
CA PRO A 187 -19.71 15.36 -2.31
C PRO A 187 -19.95 13.93 -1.82
N TYR A 188 -21.21 13.45 -1.75
CA TYR A 188 -21.49 12.08 -1.32
C TYR A 188 -21.03 11.04 -2.34
N ALA A 189 -21.29 11.28 -3.62
CA ALA A 189 -20.75 10.47 -4.71
C ALA A 189 -19.22 10.43 -4.67
N VAL A 190 -18.57 11.59 -4.50
CA VAL A 190 -17.10 11.70 -4.40
C VAL A 190 -16.53 10.87 -3.25
N LEU A 191 -17.15 10.91 -2.06
CA LEU A 191 -16.71 10.10 -0.91
C LEU A 191 -16.77 8.59 -1.21
N ASN A 192 -17.80 8.12 -1.91
CA ASN A 192 -17.91 6.72 -2.31
C ASN A 192 -16.83 6.34 -3.33
N THR A 193 -16.56 7.21 -4.31
CA THR A 193 -15.47 7.01 -5.28
C THR A 193 -14.11 6.97 -4.58
N ILE A 194 -13.87 7.84 -3.58
CA ILE A 194 -12.64 7.79 -2.78
C ILE A 194 -12.50 6.44 -2.08
N LYS A 195 -13.55 5.93 -1.42
CA LYS A 195 -13.51 4.60 -0.76
C LYS A 195 -13.17 3.48 -1.74
N GLN A 196 -13.78 3.50 -2.92
CA GLN A 196 -13.50 2.52 -3.97
C GLN A 196 -12.02 2.57 -4.37
N ILE A 197 -11.49 3.75 -4.69
CA ILE A 197 -10.10 3.90 -5.10
C ILE A 197 -9.13 3.53 -3.97
N GLN A 198 -9.44 3.86 -2.71
CA GLN A 198 -8.63 3.43 -1.57
C GLN A 198 -8.56 1.90 -1.47
N SER A 199 -9.65 1.19 -1.76
CA SER A 199 -9.67 -0.27 -1.76
C SER A 199 -8.81 -0.86 -2.88
N GLU A 200 -8.88 -0.29 -4.09
CA GLU A 200 -8.05 -0.67 -5.23
C GLU A 200 -6.56 -0.39 -4.95
N PHE A 201 -6.22 0.71 -4.29
CA PHE A 201 -4.83 1.07 -3.99
C PHE A 201 -4.14 0.10 -3.03
N LYS A 202 -4.90 -0.63 -2.20
CA LYS A 202 -4.33 -1.65 -1.31
C LYS A 202 -3.68 -2.79 -2.10
N THR A 203 -4.23 -3.13 -3.28
CA THR A 203 -3.75 -4.23 -4.11
C THR A 203 -2.66 -3.81 -5.10
N LEU A 204 -2.49 -2.51 -5.36
CA LEU A 204 -1.49 -2.00 -6.28
C LEU A 204 -0.06 -2.19 -5.77
N TYR A 205 0.84 -2.51 -6.70
CA TYR A 205 2.26 -2.65 -6.45
C TYR A 205 2.94 -1.26 -6.45
N LEU A 206 3.10 -0.68 -5.26
CA LEU A 206 3.59 0.68 -5.07
C LEU A 206 4.61 0.75 -3.94
N GLY A 207 5.59 1.64 -4.07
CA GLY A 207 6.53 1.95 -2.99
C GLY A 207 5.86 2.68 -1.82
N ARG A 208 6.47 2.60 -0.63
CA ARG A 208 5.93 3.23 0.60
C ARG A 208 5.71 4.75 0.45
N ALA A 209 6.69 5.46 -0.10
CA ALA A 209 6.61 6.91 -0.30
C ALA A 209 5.51 7.31 -1.30
N GLN A 210 5.33 6.51 -2.36
CA GLN A 210 4.27 6.70 -3.36
C GLN A 210 2.88 6.49 -2.75
N ARG A 211 2.69 5.43 -1.95
CA ARG A 211 1.44 5.17 -1.22
C ARG A 211 1.09 6.32 -0.29
N GLU A 212 2.07 6.84 0.44
CA GLU A 212 1.86 7.98 1.33
C GLU A 212 1.45 9.24 0.56
N LYS A 213 2.08 9.51 -0.59
CA LYS A 213 1.71 10.64 -1.45
C LYS A 213 0.27 10.51 -1.97
N LEU A 214 -0.13 9.33 -2.46
CA LEU A 214 -1.51 9.07 -2.90
C LEU A 214 -2.52 9.25 -1.75
N ARG A 215 -2.17 8.76 -0.56
CA ARG A 215 -3.01 8.89 0.64
C ARG A 215 -3.23 10.35 1.00
N LYS A 216 -2.17 11.18 0.98
CA LYS A 216 -2.29 12.63 1.20
C LYS A 216 -3.22 13.30 0.18
N THR A 217 -3.10 12.95 -1.10
CA THR A 217 -3.97 13.50 -2.15
C THR A 217 -5.44 13.12 -1.94
N LEU A 218 -5.72 11.84 -1.64
CA LEU A 218 -7.09 11.36 -1.40
C LEU A 218 -7.68 11.93 -0.11
N ASN A 219 -6.88 12.07 0.95
CA ASN A 219 -7.34 12.70 2.20
C ASN A 219 -7.69 14.18 1.97
N ALA A 220 -6.89 14.90 1.19
CA ALA A 220 -7.23 16.28 0.83
C ALA A 220 -8.56 16.38 0.06
N ALA A 221 -8.81 15.44 -0.87
CA ALA A 221 -10.10 15.37 -1.57
C ALA A 221 -11.27 15.02 -0.64
N TRP A 222 -11.03 14.11 0.31
CA TRP A 222 -12.00 13.71 1.33
C TRP A 222 -12.39 14.87 2.25
N ASP A 223 -11.39 15.58 2.78
CA ASP A 223 -11.60 16.76 3.63
C ASP A 223 -12.38 17.82 2.87
N ARG A 224 -12.05 18.06 1.60
CA ARG A 224 -12.76 19.01 0.74
C ARG A 224 -14.22 18.62 0.51
N ALA A 225 -14.51 17.34 0.28
CA ALA A 225 -15.87 16.85 0.13
C ALA A 225 -16.68 17.04 1.42
N ASN A 226 -16.09 16.77 2.59
CA ASN A 226 -16.74 16.99 3.88
C ASN A 226 -17.02 18.47 4.16
N GLU A 227 -16.06 19.37 3.86
CA GLU A 227 -16.28 20.82 3.97
C GLU A 227 -17.50 21.27 3.16
N ARG A 228 -17.69 20.71 1.96
CA ARG A 228 -18.87 21.02 1.14
C ARG A 228 -20.16 20.46 1.72
N ILE A 229 -20.13 19.25 2.29
CA ILE A 229 -21.29 18.70 3.01
C ILE A 229 -21.68 19.62 4.17
N ASP A 230 -20.70 20.10 4.94
CA ASP A 230 -20.95 21.00 6.06
C ASP A 230 -21.46 22.38 5.60
N GLN A 231 -20.98 22.89 4.47
CA GLN A 231 -21.53 24.10 3.83
C GLN A 231 -22.99 23.89 3.43
N ILE A 232 -23.32 22.77 2.77
CA ILE A 232 -24.70 22.45 2.36
C ILE A 232 -25.62 22.36 3.58
N ARG A 233 -25.15 21.71 4.66
CA ARG A 233 -25.89 21.63 5.93
C ARG A 233 -26.11 23.01 6.55
N SER A 234 -25.08 23.84 6.62
CA SER A 234 -25.15 25.20 7.17
C SER A 234 -26.11 26.08 6.35
N ASP A 235 -26.06 26.01 5.03
CA ASP A 235 -26.97 26.74 4.15
C ASP A 235 -28.41 26.26 4.27
N ARG A 236 -28.63 24.96 4.43
CA ARG A 236 -29.96 24.41 4.73
C ARG A 236 -30.49 24.96 6.05
N GLN A 237 -29.68 24.94 7.11
CA GLN A 237 -30.06 25.51 8.41
C GLN A 237 -30.33 27.01 8.34
N ARG A 238 -29.54 27.77 7.58
CA ARG A 238 -29.76 29.20 7.39
C ARG A 238 -31.08 29.48 6.66
N ARG A 239 -31.36 28.73 5.59
CA ARG A 239 -32.64 28.86 4.85
C ARG A 239 -33.83 28.52 5.73
N ASP A 240 -33.74 27.45 6.52
CA ASP A 240 -34.77 27.06 7.48
C ASP A 240 -35.03 28.17 8.52
N LYS A 241 -33.96 28.73 9.12
CA LYS A 241 -34.10 29.86 10.05
C LYS A 241 -34.80 31.08 9.43
N VAL A 242 -34.40 31.46 8.22
CA VAL A 242 -35.03 32.60 7.51
C VAL A 242 -36.48 32.31 7.18
N TRP A 243 -36.79 31.08 6.75
CA TRP A 243 -38.17 30.67 6.49
C TRP A 243 -39.01 30.73 7.76
N LYS A 244 -38.54 30.16 8.88
CA LYS A 244 -39.20 30.22 10.20
C LYS A 244 -39.45 31.65 10.67
N GLN A 245 -38.45 32.52 10.54
CA GLN A 245 -38.60 33.93 10.90
C GLN A 245 -39.70 34.62 10.08
N ARG A 246 -39.74 34.38 8.76
CA ARG A 246 -40.80 34.94 7.90
C ARG A 246 -42.19 34.44 8.31
N GLN A 247 -42.31 33.16 8.66
CA GLN A 247 -43.59 32.61 9.14
C GLN A 247 -44.03 33.29 10.44
N MET A 248 -43.11 33.49 11.39
CA MET A 248 -43.40 34.22 12.63
C MET A 248 -43.86 35.66 12.36
N GLU A 249 -43.17 36.38 11.46
CA GLU A 249 -43.57 37.75 11.06
C GLU A 249 -44.95 37.81 10.38
N HIS A 250 -45.35 36.75 9.67
CA HIS A 250 -46.71 36.64 9.13
C HIS A 250 -47.75 36.42 10.24
N ILE A 251 -47.47 35.54 11.19
CA ILE A 251 -48.33 35.27 12.35
C ILE A 251 -48.51 36.54 13.17
N ASP A 252 -47.44 37.26 13.51
CA ASP A 252 -47.49 38.49 14.31
C ASP A 252 -48.35 39.57 13.62
N ARG A 253 -48.23 39.73 12.31
CA ARG A 253 -49.06 40.67 11.54
C ARG A 253 -50.53 40.29 11.56
N TRP A 254 -50.86 39.01 11.43
CA TRP A 254 -52.24 38.55 11.52
C TRP A 254 -52.80 38.72 12.93
N GLN A 255 -52.03 38.43 13.97
CA GLN A 255 -52.42 38.68 15.37
C GLN A 255 -52.66 40.16 15.63
N ALA A 256 -51.78 41.04 15.15
CA ALA A 256 -51.96 42.49 15.27
C ALA A 256 -53.22 43.00 14.54
N LEU A 257 -53.52 42.43 13.36
CA LEU A 257 -54.74 42.75 12.61
C LEU A 257 -56.01 42.28 13.35
N ILE A 258 -55.98 41.08 13.92
CA ILE A 258 -57.07 40.56 14.77
C ILE A 258 -57.29 41.46 15.99
N ALA A 259 -56.22 41.89 16.66
CA ALA A 259 -56.30 42.81 17.80
C ALA A 259 -56.94 44.15 17.41
N LYS A 260 -56.47 44.76 16.32
CA LYS A 260 -57.06 46.01 15.78
C LYS A 260 -58.53 45.83 15.40
N ASN A 261 -58.90 44.69 14.83
CA ASN A 261 -60.28 44.36 14.49
C ASN A 261 -61.15 44.21 15.75
N LYS A 262 -60.63 43.61 16.82
CA LYS A 262 -61.32 43.52 18.13
C LYS A 262 -61.57 44.92 18.71
N ASP A 263 -60.62 45.85 18.61
CA ASP A 263 -60.82 47.24 19.05
C ASP A 263 -61.88 48.00 18.23
N VAL A 264 -62.00 47.69 16.93
CA VAL A 264 -63.06 48.26 16.07
C VAL A 264 -64.42 47.69 16.46
N ILE A 265 -64.52 46.38 16.69
CA ILE A 265 -65.74 45.72 17.16
C ILE A 265 -66.18 46.35 18.49
N TYR A 266 -65.28 46.46 19.47
CA TYR A 266 -65.59 47.06 20.76
C TYR A 266 -66.16 48.49 20.63
N ARG A 267 -65.56 49.33 19.78
CA ARG A 267 -66.09 50.69 19.53
C ARG A 267 -67.46 50.69 18.86
N LEU A 268 -67.71 49.77 17.93
CA LEU A 268 -69.01 49.62 17.30
C LEU A 268 -70.07 49.15 18.30
N GLU A 269 -69.70 48.24 19.21
CA GLU A 269 -70.57 47.79 20.31
C GLU A 269 -70.94 48.94 21.26
N GLN A 270 -69.97 49.78 21.66
CA GLN A 270 -70.28 50.97 22.46
C GLN A 270 -71.23 51.94 21.75
N GLN A 271 -71.03 52.18 20.45
CA GLN A 271 -71.94 53.02 19.66
C GLN A 271 -73.35 52.41 19.53
N ILE A 272 -73.46 51.08 19.44
CA ILE A 272 -74.76 50.39 19.45
C ILE A 272 -75.45 50.63 20.80
N ILE A 273 -74.74 50.46 21.92
CA ILE A 273 -75.28 50.68 23.27
C ILE A 273 -75.78 52.13 23.43
N GLU A 274 -75.00 53.12 22.96
CA GLU A 274 -75.42 54.53 22.96
C GLU A 274 -76.70 54.75 22.14
N LEU A 275 -76.77 54.21 20.93
CA LEU A 275 -77.95 54.31 20.07
C LEU A 275 -79.17 53.60 20.68
N GLU A 276 -78.98 52.46 21.35
CA GLU A 276 -80.05 51.74 22.07
C GLU A 276 -80.61 52.60 23.20
N LYS A 277 -79.75 53.28 23.96
CA LYS A 277 -80.17 54.25 25.00
C LYS A 277 -80.88 55.48 24.42
N ASP A 278 -80.40 55.99 23.29
CA ASP A 278 -81.04 57.11 22.60
C ASP A 278 -82.42 56.72 22.07
N ILE A 279 -82.60 55.48 21.59
CA ILE A 279 -83.91 54.93 21.20
C ILE A 279 -84.87 54.90 22.39
N GLU A 280 -84.43 54.45 23.57
CA GLU A 280 -85.27 54.40 24.78
C GLU A 280 -85.78 55.78 25.22
N THR A 281 -85.04 56.84 24.89
CA THR A 281 -85.36 58.23 25.27
C THR A 281 -85.93 59.06 24.13
N ALA A 282 -86.07 58.50 22.93
CA ALA A 282 -86.52 59.21 21.73
C ALA A 282 -88.05 59.40 21.70
N TRP A 283 -88.49 60.58 21.28
CA TRP A 283 -89.92 60.95 21.19
C TRP A 283 -90.49 60.81 19.76
N SER A 284 -89.66 60.40 18.79
CA SER A 284 -90.05 60.32 17.38
C SER A 284 -89.80 58.93 16.81
N ASP A 285 -90.86 58.28 16.34
CA ASP A 285 -90.80 56.96 15.70
C ASP A 285 -89.87 56.93 14.47
N ASN A 286 -89.76 58.05 13.75
CA ASN A 286 -88.87 58.19 12.59
C ASN A 286 -87.38 58.18 13.00
N PHE A 287 -87.05 58.74 14.17
CA PHE A 287 -85.70 58.62 14.71
C PHE A 287 -85.40 57.20 15.16
N VAL A 288 -86.37 56.54 15.83
CA VAL A 288 -86.25 55.15 16.28
C VAL A 288 -85.96 54.22 15.10
N GLU A 289 -86.72 54.33 14.01
CA GLU A 289 -86.53 53.50 12.81
C GLU A 289 -85.13 53.71 12.17
N ARG A 290 -84.67 54.97 12.08
CA ARG A 290 -83.32 55.27 11.55
C ARG A 290 -82.20 54.76 12.46
N ALA A 291 -82.35 54.93 13.78
CA ALA A 291 -81.39 54.43 14.75
C ALA A 291 -81.32 52.89 14.73
N GLN A 292 -82.45 52.20 14.57
CA GLN A 292 -82.50 50.74 14.38
C GLN A 292 -81.77 50.30 13.11
N ASN A 293 -81.94 51.02 11.99
CA ASN A 293 -81.19 50.74 10.76
C ASN A 293 -79.67 50.92 10.95
N TRP A 294 -79.22 51.98 11.63
CA TRP A 294 -77.80 52.16 11.95
C TRP A 294 -77.24 51.09 12.89
N ILE A 295 -78.02 50.67 13.90
CA ILE A 295 -77.66 49.54 14.75
C ILE A 295 -77.48 48.29 13.90
N GLN A 296 -78.40 48.00 12.98
CA GLN A 296 -78.31 46.84 12.11
C GLN A 296 -77.08 46.91 11.18
N GLU A 297 -76.78 48.06 10.58
CA GLU A 297 -75.58 48.27 9.77
C GLU A 297 -74.29 48.01 10.59
N LYS A 298 -74.23 48.51 11.83
CA LYS A 298 -73.10 48.27 12.73
C LYS A 298 -72.98 46.80 13.12
N ARG A 299 -74.10 46.11 13.39
CA ARG A 299 -74.14 44.66 13.68
C ARG A 299 -73.64 43.84 12.49
N ASN A 300 -74.09 44.15 11.27
CA ASN A 300 -73.60 43.50 10.05
C ASN A 300 -72.07 43.70 9.89
N LYS A 301 -71.58 44.92 10.15
CA LYS A 301 -70.14 45.22 10.10
C LYS A 301 -69.34 44.46 11.16
N ILE A 302 -69.86 44.30 12.38
CA ILE A 302 -69.24 43.47 13.41
C ILE A 302 -69.14 42.02 12.91
N GLU A 303 -70.22 41.47 12.35
CA GLU A 303 -70.26 40.11 11.82
C GLU A 303 -69.21 39.89 10.72
N ASP A 304 -69.07 40.83 9.78
CA ASP A 304 -68.06 40.77 8.71
C ASP A 304 -66.63 40.79 9.24
N ILE A 305 -66.36 41.62 10.26
CA ILE A 305 -65.04 41.67 10.92
C ILE A 305 -64.78 40.37 11.68
N GLN A 306 -65.78 39.80 12.37
CA GLN A 306 -65.65 38.52 13.07
C GLN A 306 -65.36 37.36 12.10
N LYS A 307 -66.05 37.30 10.96
CA LYS A 307 -65.74 36.32 9.89
C LYS A 307 -64.31 36.47 9.39
N THR A 308 -63.84 37.70 9.21
CA THR A 308 -62.46 37.98 8.81
C THR A 308 -61.46 37.50 9.87
N ASN A 309 -61.73 37.74 11.16
CA ASN A 309 -60.88 37.27 12.26
C ASN A 309 -60.82 35.75 12.33
N ALA A 310 -61.96 35.05 12.22
CA ALA A 310 -61.99 33.59 12.20
C ALA A 310 -61.15 33.02 11.05
N GLY A 311 -61.24 33.62 9.86
CA GLY A 311 -60.40 33.22 8.72
C GLY A 311 -58.91 33.52 8.89
N LEU A 312 -58.53 34.53 9.70
CA LEU A 312 -57.13 34.78 10.06
C LEU A 312 -56.62 33.80 11.13
N GLU A 313 -57.44 33.48 12.13
CA GLU A 313 -57.13 32.49 13.17
C GLU A 313 -56.93 31.09 12.56
N GLU A 314 -57.74 30.70 11.59
CA GLU A 314 -57.56 29.44 10.84
C GLU A 314 -56.23 29.43 10.06
N LYS A 315 -55.87 30.53 9.41
CA LYS A 315 -54.58 30.66 8.71
C LYS A 315 -53.39 30.56 9.66
N ILE A 316 -53.47 31.20 10.82
CA ILE A 316 -52.44 31.09 11.88
C ILE A 316 -52.33 29.63 12.31
N ALA A 317 -53.44 28.97 12.64
CA ALA A 317 -53.46 27.59 13.09
C ALA A 317 -52.88 26.63 12.05
N ARG A 318 -53.15 26.86 10.75
CA ARG A 318 -52.58 26.07 9.65
C ARG A 318 -51.06 26.24 9.57
N VAL A 319 -50.55 27.47 9.58
CA VAL A 319 -49.10 27.73 9.48
C VAL A 319 -48.35 27.16 10.69
N ILE A 320 -48.93 27.23 11.90
CA ILE A 320 -48.34 26.63 13.09
C ILE A 320 -48.28 25.10 12.94
N ARG A 321 -49.36 24.47 12.47
CA ARG A 321 -49.40 23.02 12.25
C ARG A 321 -48.38 22.58 11.19
N GLU A 322 -48.31 23.28 10.06
CA GLU A 322 -47.30 23.02 9.02
C GLU A 322 -45.87 23.13 9.59
N ALA A 323 -45.60 24.14 10.43
CA ALA A 323 -44.31 24.30 11.09
C ALA A 323 -44.01 23.22 12.16
N GLU A 324 -45.02 22.67 12.83
CA GLU A 324 -44.88 21.58 13.80
C GLU A 324 -44.68 20.23 13.10
N GLU A 325 -45.39 19.97 12.00
CA GLU A 325 -45.24 18.78 11.16
C GLU A 325 -43.84 18.74 10.51
N ASP A 326 -43.34 19.88 10.01
CA ASP A 326 -41.96 20.01 9.49
C ASP A 326 -40.88 19.79 10.57
N ASN A 327 -41.22 19.96 11.85
CA ASN A 327 -40.30 19.74 12.98
C ASN A 327 -40.37 18.30 13.52
N GLN A 328 -41.48 17.59 13.28
CA GLN A 328 -41.69 16.20 13.69
C GLN A 328 -41.32 15.19 12.62
N THR A 329 -41.36 15.56 11.34
CA THR A 329 -40.72 14.74 10.31
C THR A 329 -39.22 14.81 10.62
N PRO A 330 -38.60 13.75 11.18
CA PRO A 330 -37.16 13.70 11.12
C PRO A 330 -36.88 13.80 9.64
N VAL A 331 -35.97 14.67 9.22
CA VAL A 331 -35.42 14.60 7.88
C VAL A 331 -34.93 13.17 7.78
N ALA A 332 -35.75 12.28 7.22
CA ALA A 332 -35.36 10.95 6.86
C ALA A 332 -34.16 11.24 6.00
N ASP A 333 -33.03 10.75 6.49
CA ASP A 333 -31.73 10.88 5.87
C ASP A 333 -31.81 10.05 4.58
N GLU A 334 -32.62 10.53 3.62
CA GLU A 334 -32.70 10.03 2.28
C GLU A 334 -31.30 10.27 1.72
N THR A 335 -30.52 9.20 1.80
CA THR A 335 -29.15 9.04 1.31
C THR A 335 -28.04 9.66 2.17
N ALA A 336 -28.06 9.44 3.49
CA ALA A 336 -26.85 8.86 4.05
C ALA A 336 -26.88 7.37 3.66
N PRO A 337 -26.02 6.88 2.73
CA PRO A 337 -25.80 5.44 2.68
C PRO A 337 -25.42 5.04 4.09
N GLU A 338 -26.15 4.08 4.67
CA GLU A 338 -25.88 3.51 5.97
C GLU A 338 -24.38 3.32 6.11
N SER A 339 -23.79 4.30 6.78
CA SER A 339 -22.46 4.26 7.28
C SER A 339 -22.58 3.24 8.38
N SER A 340 -22.30 1.98 8.05
CA SER A 340 -21.73 1.02 8.99
C SER A 340 -20.48 1.69 9.57
N ALA A 341 -20.72 2.55 10.55
CA ALA A 341 -19.75 3.08 11.47
C ALA A 341 -19.46 1.96 12.48
N ASP A 342 -18.85 0.91 11.97
CA ASP A 342 -18.04 -0.02 12.73
C ASP A 342 -16.75 -0.21 11.90
N ASP A 343 -15.65 0.24 12.47
CA ASP A 343 -14.27 -0.11 12.11
C ASP A 343 -13.74 0.28 10.71
N VAL A 344 -13.72 1.57 10.40
CA VAL A 344 -12.57 2.11 9.64
C VAL A 344 -11.73 2.92 10.59
N GLU A 345 -10.82 2.22 11.26
CA GLU A 345 -9.65 2.74 11.97
C GLU A 345 -9.20 4.06 11.35
N ARG A 346 -9.45 5.15 12.09
CA ARG A 346 -8.62 6.35 12.02
C ARG A 346 -7.21 5.92 12.41
N GLY A 347 -6.45 5.46 11.42
CA GLY A 347 -5.01 5.24 11.45
C GLY A 347 -4.41 5.10 12.84
N GLU A 348 -4.76 4.04 13.56
CA GLU A 348 -3.76 3.45 14.42
C GLU A 348 -2.66 2.99 13.47
N SER A 349 -1.46 3.50 13.73
CA SER A 349 -0.23 3.05 13.08
C SER A 349 -0.28 1.53 12.99
N PRO A 350 -0.13 0.92 11.80
CA PRO A 350 -0.13 -0.53 11.71
C PRO A 350 0.95 -1.03 12.67
N ALA A 351 0.53 -1.90 13.58
CA ALA A 351 1.44 -2.77 14.32
C ALA A 351 2.51 -3.24 13.33
N VAL A 352 3.75 -3.00 13.72
CA VAL A 352 4.99 -3.35 13.02
C VAL A 352 4.78 -4.65 12.25
N GLU A 353 4.51 -4.52 10.94
CA GLU A 353 4.68 -5.62 9.99
C GLU A 353 6.12 -6.11 10.21
N PRO A 354 6.35 -7.43 10.37
CA PRO A 354 7.70 -7.93 10.62
C PRO A 354 8.60 -7.39 9.51
N GLN A 355 9.54 -6.53 9.90
CA GLN A 355 10.55 -5.99 9.02
C GLN A 355 11.24 -7.18 8.35
N ARG A 356 10.90 -7.44 7.09
CA ARG A 356 11.86 -8.06 6.20
C ARG A 356 12.79 -6.93 5.82
N ASP A 357 13.84 -6.80 6.62
CA ASP A 357 15.00 -5.99 6.33
C ASP A 357 15.53 -6.42 4.96
N ASP A 358 15.17 -5.66 3.92
CA ASP A 358 15.88 -5.61 2.64
C ASP A 358 17.12 -4.68 2.78
N THR A 359 17.72 -4.63 3.97
CA THR A 359 19.02 -4.02 4.20
C THR A 359 20.05 -4.96 3.58
N ALA A 360 20.55 -4.59 2.41
CA ALA A 360 21.72 -5.23 1.82
C ALA A 360 22.84 -5.26 2.87
N PRO A 361 23.52 -6.39 3.10
CA PRO A 361 24.72 -6.38 3.92
C PRO A 361 25.73 -5.46 3.26
N GLU A 362 26.11 -4.38 3.95
CA GLU A 362 27.29 -3.61 3.59
C GLU A 362 28.47 -4.58 3.55
N GLU A 363 29.03 -4.75 2.35
CA GLU A 363 30.30 -5.44 2.15
C GLU A 363 31.38 -4.66 2.92
N SER A 364 31.65 -5.15 4.13
CA SER A 364 32.88 -4.90 4.87
C SER A 364 34.06 -5.30 3.98
N SER A 365 34.63 -4.31 3.32
CA SER A 365 35.95 -4.37 2.71
C SER A 365 36.97 -4.42 3.85
N ALA A 366 37.39 -5.63 4.20
CA ALA A 366 38.58 -5.84 5.01
C ALA A 366 39.75 -6.13 4.06
N ASP A 367 40.71 -5.20 4.04
CA ASP A 367 42.10 -5.42 3.63
C ASP A 367 42.80 -6.44 4.56
#